data_AF-A0A2A4MIV9-F1
#
_entry.id   AF-A0A2A4MIV9-F1
#
_cell.length_a   1.000
_cell.length_b   1.000
_cell.length_c   1.000
_cell.angle_alpha   90.00
_cell.angle_beta   90.00
_cell.angle_gamma   90.00
#
_symmetry.space_group_name_H-M   'P 1'
#
loop_
_entity.id
_entity.type
_entity.pdbx_description
1 polymer ?
#
loop_
_entity_poly.entity_id
_entity_poly.type
_entity_poly.pdbx_seq_one_letter_code
_entity_poly.pdbx_strand_id
1 'polypeptide(L)'
;MYTKANLRSISNAHIFNRAELQFTVQLLRSYNPSLALQIQNILAAKHFESDSTSQVCDSYVLNLDSYTLKRVVETVGTAGHDLAQQVLQTNEGDYDKLLLTKQIVSKWLDYAKQYMSTQERMHWADA
;
A
#
# COMPACT_ATOMS: atom_id res chain seq x y z
N MET A 1 -13.50 -20.58 21.60
CA MET A 1 -13.39 -20.52 20.12
C MET A 1 -13.08 -19.07 19.73
N TYR A 2 -11.82 -18.72 19.49
CA TYR A 2 -11.45 -17.38 18.98
C TYR A 2 -10.51 -17.51 17.77
N THR A 3 -11.07 -17.15 16.61
CA THR A 3 -10.46 -16.46 15.46
C THR A 3 -9.12 -16.95 14.87
N LYS A 4 -9.16 -18.07 14.12
CA LYS A 4 -8.14 -18.42 13.09
C LYS A 4 -8.08 -17.44 11.90
N ALA A 5 -8.94 -16.43 11.84
CA ALA A 5 -8.98 -15.47 10.73
C ALA A 5 -7.92 -14.36 10.82
N ASN A 6 -7.29 -14.13 11.98
CA ASN A 6 -6.34 -13.02 12.15
C ASN A 6 -4.93 -13.36 11.64
N LEU A 7 -4.52 -14.63 11.70
CA LEU A 7 -3.17 -15.07 11.27
C LEU A 7 -2.93 -15.02 9.76
N ARG A 8 -3.97 -15.08 8.92
CA ARG A 8 -3.81 -15.02 7.45
C ARG A 8 -3.68 -13.61 6.90
N SER A 9 -4.15 -12.60 7.64
CA SER A 9 -4.01 -11.18 7.25
C SER A 9 -2.58 -10.66 7.45
N ILE A 10 -1.82 -11.29 8.35
CA ILE A 10 -0.48 -10.85 8.75
C ILE A 10 0.61 -11.37 7.80
N SER A 11 0.32 -12.29 6.88
CA SER A 11 1.34 -12.80 5.95
C SER A 11 1.35 -12.11 4.59
N ASN A 12 0.32 -11.32 4.27
CA ASN A 12 0.09 -10.78 2.92
C ASN A 12 0.01 -9.25 2.85
N ALA A 13 0.42 -8.50 3.89
CA ALA A 13 0.26 -7.03 3.86
C ALA A 13 1.17 -6.36 2.83
N HIS A 14 2.24 -7.02 2.41
CA HIS A 14 3.12 -6.58 1.32
C HIS A 14 2.54 -6.87 -0.07
N ILE A 15 1.38 -7.54 -0.17
CA ILE A 15 0.74 -7.92 -1.42
C ILE A 15 -0.34 -6.89 -1.78
N PHE A 16 -0.11 -6.19 -2.87
CA PHE A 16 -1.03 -5.18 -3.41
C PHE A 16 -1.51 -5.59 -4.79
N ASN A 17 -2.76 -5.29 -5.10
CA ASN A 17 -3.30 -5.50 -6.42
C ASN A 17 -2.97 -4.33 -7.36
N ARG A 18 -3.01 -4.56 -8.67
CA ARG A 18 -2.79 -3.50 -9.68
C ARG A 18 -3.59 -2.24 -9.41
N ALA A 19 -4.90 -2.37 -9.14
CA ALA A 19 -5.79 -1.25 -8.88
C ALA A 19 -5.38 -0.46 -7.62
N GLU A 20 -5.00 -1.16 -6.55
CA GLU A 20 -4.56 -0.54 -5.29
C GLU A 20 -3.25 0.24 -5.47
N LEU A 21 -2.31 -0.31 -6.25
CA LEU A 21 -1.06 0.38 -6.57
C LEU A 21 -1.28 1.56 -7.50
N GLN A 22 -2.12 1.43 -8.53
CA GLN A 22 -2.48 2.54 -9.41
C GLN A 22 -3.16 3.67 -8.64
N PHE A 23 -4.07 3.34 -7.72
CA PHE A 23 -4.70 4.32 -6.85
C PHE A 23 -3.67 4.97 -5.90
N THR A 24 -2.76 4.17 -5.32
CA THR A 24 -1.65 4.70 -4.52
C THR A 24 -0.79 5.66 -5.34
N VAL A 25 -0.43 5.31 -6.59
CA VAL A 25 0.32 6.19 -7.50
C VAL A 25 -0.44 7.48 -7.76
N GLN A 26 -1.75 7.42 -7.98
CA GLN A 26 -2.57 8.63 -8.16
C GLN A 26 -2.55 9.54 -6.92
N LEU A 27 -2.71 8.96 -5.72
CA LEU A 27 -2.62 9.72 -4.46
C LEU A 27 -1.23 10.32 -4.29
N LEU A 28 -0.17 9.52 -4.47
CA LEU A 28 1.21 9.96 -4.35
C LEU A 28 1.54 11.04 -5.37
N ARG A 29 1.01 10.99 -6.59
CA ARG A 29 1.35 11.95 -7.66
C ARG A 29 1.03 13.40 -7.28
N SER A 30 -0.01 13.60 -6.48
CA SER A 30 -0.43 14.94 -6.04
C SER A 30 0.50 15.56 -4.98
N TYR A 31 1.23 14.72 -4.24
CA TYR A 31 2.06 15.17 -3.09
C TYR A 31 3.55 14.93 -3.31
N ASN A 32 3.91 13.78 -3.87
CA ASN A 32 5.27 13.37 -4.16
C ASN A 32 5.36 12.59 -5.49
N PRO A 33 5.49 13.29 -6.63
CA PRO A 33 5.51 12.67 -7.95
C PRO A 33 6.72 11.73 -8.13
N SER A 34 7.83 11.98 -7.44
CA SER A 34 9.02 11.12 -7.48
C SER A 34 8.77 9.76 -6.83
N LEU A 35 8.10 9.72 -5.67
CA LEU A 35 7.67 8.46 -5.03
C LEU A 35 6.63 7.75 -5.89
N ALA A 36 5.69 8.48 -6.48
CA ALA A 36 4.69 7.92 -7.39
C ALA A 36 5.35 7.21 -8.58
N LEU A 37 6.36 7.83 -9.19
CA LEU A 37 7.15 7.23 -10.26
C LEU A 37 7.92 5.99 -9.81
N GLN A 38 8.47 5.95 -8.59
CA GLN A 38 9.13 4.75 -8.07
C GLN A 38 8.15 3.58 -7.94
N ILE A 39 6.97 3.81 -7.35
CA ILE A 39 5.93 2.77 -7.24
C ILE A 39 5.41 2.35 -8.62
N GLN A 40 5.25 3.30 -9.54
CA GLN A 40 4.86 3.02 -10.92
C GLN A 40 5.92 2.21 -11.68
N ASN A 41 7.21 2.48 -11.45
CA ASN A 41 8.30 1.71 -12.04
C ASN A 41 8.31 0.27 -11.51
N ILE A 42 7.98 0.04 -10.24
CA ILE A 42 7.81 -1.33 -9.69
C ILE A 42 6.64 -2.04 -10.37
N LEU A 43 5.54 -1.33 -10.61
CA LEU A 43 4.38 -1.85 -11.35
C LEU A 43 4.73 -2.23 -12.80
N ALA A 44 5.56 -1.41 -13.46
CA ALA A 44 5.99 -1.60 -14.84
C ALA A 44 7.09 -2.67 -14.99
N ALA A 45 8.02 -2.76 -14.03
CA ALA A 45 9.13 -3.71 -14.07
C ALA A 45 8.71 -5.17 -13.89
N LYS A 46 7.54 -5.43 -13.29
CA LYS A 46 6.98 -6.79 -13.11
C LYS A 46 6.13 -7.25 -14.31
N HIS A 47 6.48 -6.83 -15.52
CA HIS A 47 5.97 -7.36 -16.78
C HIS A 47 7.10 -8.12 -17.47
N PHE A 48 7.57 -9.20 -16.86
CA PHE A 48 8.39 -10.18 -17.58
C PHE A 48 7.45 -11.21 -18.18
N GLU A 49 7.57 -11.35 -19.50
CA GLU A 49 6.86 -12.29 -20.35
C GLU A 49 6.78 -13.67 -19.68
N SER A 50 5.57 -14.18 -19.48
CA SER A 50 5.37 -15.61 -19.42
C SER A 50 4.10 -15.92 -20.19
N ASP A 51 4.35 -16.38 -21.40
CA ASP A 51 3.60 -17.37 -22.15
C ASP A 51 2.28 -17.82 -21.50
N SER A 52 1.21 -17.55 -22.24
CA SER A 52 0.11 -18.48 -22.48
C SER A 52 -0.30 -19.36 -21.28
N THR A 53 -1.46 -19.05 -20.71
CA THR A 53 -2.21 -19.87 -19.73
C THR A 53 -1.75 -19.72 -18.27
N SER A 54 -2.38 -18.79 -17.55
CA SER A 54 -2.93 -19.02 -16.21
C SER A 54 -3.25 -17.68 -15.57
N GLN A 55 -4.55 -17.38 -15.48
CA GLN A 55 -5.19 -16.55 -14.48
C GLN A 55 -4.37 -15.35 -14.00
N VAL A 56 -4.64 -14.20 -14.62
CA VAL A 56 -4.13 -12.85 -14.30
C VAL A 56 -4.16 -12.61 -12.78
N CYS A 57 -3.11 -13.02 -12.10
CA CYS A 57 -2.98 -12.79 -10.68
C CYS A 57 -2.34 -11.40 -10.58
N ASP A 58 -3.18 -10.36 -10.63
CA ASP A 58 -2.81 -8.93 -10.53
C ASP A 58 -2.21 -8.56 -9.16
N SER A 59 -1.58 -9.51 -8.46
CA SER A 59 -0.97 -9.35 -7.14
C SER A 59 0.54 -9.08 -7.27
N TYR A 60 0.94 -7.96 -6.68
CA TYR A 60 2.29 -7.42 -6.67
C TYR A 60 2.82 -7.48 -5.24
N VAL A 61 3.96 -8.14 -5.08
CA VAL A 61 4.73 -8.14 -3.84
C VAL A 61 5.62 -6.91 -3.89
N LEU A 62 5.40 -5.99 -2.97
CA LEU A 62 6.27 -4.83 -2.83
C LEU A 62 7.47 -5.21 -1.96
N ASN A 63 8.66 -4.92 -2.46
CA ASN A 63 9.88 -4.92 -1.68
C ASN A 63 10.43 -3.49 -1.65
N LEU A 64 10.08 -2.76 -0.61
CA LEU A 64 10.48 -1.37 -0.42
C LEU A 64 11.46 -1.29 0.75
N ASP A 65 12.43 -0.38 0.63
CA ASP A 65 13.27 0.01 1.74
C ASP A 65 12.44 0.74 2.82
N SER A 66 12.88 0.61 4.09
CA SER A 66 12.26 1.22 5.26
C SER A 66 11.97 2.73 5.11
N TYR A 67 12.89 3.49 4.50
CA TYR A 67 12.72 4.93 4.28
C TYR A 67 11.66 5.21 3.22
N THR A 68 11.63 4.42 2.15
CA THR A 68 10.63 4.56 1.09
C THR A 68 9.25 4.19 1.61
N LEU A 69 9.14 3.09 2.36
CA LEU A 69 7.88 2.65 2.98
C LEU A 69 7.33 3.70 3.94
N LYS A 70 8.18 4.26 4.80
CA LYS A 70 7.79 5.33 5.71
C LYS A 70 7.25 6.55 4.95
N ARG A 71 7.97 7.01 3.93
CA ARG A 71 7.53 8.15 3.12
C ARG A 71 6.22 7.89 2.38
N VAL A 72 6.00 6.68 1.88
CA VAL A 72 4.72 6.33 1.25
C VAL A 72 3.59 6.40 2.28
N VAL A 73 3.75 5.76 3.44
CA VAL A 73 2.74 5.81 4.52
C VAL A 73 2.42 7.24 4.94
N GLU A 74 3.44 8.07 5.16
CA GLU A 74 3.27 9.48 5.52
C GLU A 74 2.50 10.24 4.43
N THR A 75 2.90 10.09 3.17
CA THR A 75 2.29 10.80 2.05
C THR A 75 0.83 10.38 1.82
N VAL A 76 0.54 9.08 1.83
CA VAL A 76 -0.81 8.56 1.64
C VAL A 76 -1.69 8.92 2.85
N GLY A 77 -1.13 8.96 4.07
CA GLY A 77 -1.81 9.44 5.28
C GLY A 77 -2.21 10.91 5.19
N THR A 78 -1.29 11.78 4.74
CA THR A 78 -1.60 13.20 4.48
C THR A 78 -2.67 13.34 3.40
N ALA A 79 -2.54 12.59 2.29
CA ALA A 79 -3.52 12.62 1.21
C ALA A 79 -4.92 12.20 1.68
N GLY A 80 -5.01 11.15 2.51
CA GLY A 80 -6.28 10.71 3.09
C GLY A 80 -6.88 11.70 4.08
N HIS A 81 -6.04 12.38 4.87
CA HIS A 81 -6.49 13.44 5.76
C HIS A 81 -7.07 14.62 4.99
N ASP A 82 -6.39 15.09 3.95
CA ASP A 82 -6.85 16.19 3.11
C ASP A 82 -8.16 15.86 2.39
N LEU A 83 -8.26 14.63 1.84
CA LEU A 83 -9.49 14.16 1.21
C LEU A 83 -10.66 14.09 2.22
N ALA A 84 -10.39 13.66 3.46
CA ALA A 84 -11.39 13.66 4.52
C ALA A 84 -11.85 15.08 4.86
N GLN A 85 -10.92 16.03 4.94
CA GLN A 85 -11.25 17.45 5.16
C GLN A 85 -12.10 18.02 4.02
N GLN A 86 -11.76 17.73 2.76
CA GLN A 86 -12.57 18.15 1.61
C GLN A 86 -13.99 17.58 1.69
N VAL A 87 -14.15 16.28 1.93
CA VAL A 87 -15.48 15.64 2.04
C VAL A 87 -16.30 16.20 3.20
N LEU A 88 -15.67 16.59 4.31
CA LEU A 88 -16.36 17.23 5.43
C LEU A 88 -16.78 18.67 5.12
N GLN A 89 -16.02 19.38 4.28
CA GLN A 89 -16.29 20.77 3.91
C GLN A 89 -17.25 20.91 2.73
N THR A 90 -17.31 19.91 1.84
CA THR A 90 -18.18 19.91 0.66
C THR A 90 -19.25 18.84 0.78
N ASN A 91 -20.53 19.23 0.71
CA ASN A 91 -21.68 18.31 0.67
C ASN A 91 -21.70 17.37 -0.56
N GLU A 92 -20.75 17.53 -1.50
CA GLU A 92 -20.55 16.73 -2.71
C GLU A 92 -19.31 15.83 -2.61
N GLY A 93 -18.83 15.57 -1.39
CA GLY A 93 -17.63 14.76 -1.18
C GLY A 93 -17.79 13.34 -1.75
N ASP A 94 -16.80 12.91 -2.53
CA ASP A 94 -16.74 11.56 -3.08
C ASP A 94 -16.41 10.55 -1.96
N TYR A 95 -17.47 10.13 -1.25
CA TYR A 95 -17.38 9.20 -0.13
C TYR A 95 -16.75 7.85 -0.51
N ASP A 96 -16.93 7.42 -1.76
CA ASP A 96 -16.39 6.16 -2.27
C ASP A 96 -14.86 6.24 -2.39
N LYS A 97 -14.35 7.33 -2.98
CA LYS A 97 -12.92 7.64 -3.05
C LYS A 97 -12.31 7.84 -1.66
N LEU A 98 -13.05 8.41 -0.71
CA LEU A 98 -12.59 8.53 0.68
C LEU A 98 -12.46 7.16 1.35
N LEU A 99 -13.44 6.29 1.17
CA LEU A 99 -13.41 4.93 1.71
C LEU A 99 -12.25 4.13 1.13
N LEU A 100 -12.07 4.18 -0.19
CA LEU A 100 -10.92 3.58 -0.90
C LEU A 100 -9.59 4.11 -0.37
N THR A 101 -9.48 5.44 -0.20
CA THR A 101 -8.27 6.06 0.35
C THR A 101 -7.98 5.56 1.76
N LYS A 102 -8.99 5.49 2.63
CA LYS A 102 -8.84 4.95 3.98
C LYS A 102 -8.39 3.49 3.97
N GLN A 103 -8.96 2.65 3.09
CA GLN A 103 -8.56 1.25 2.96
C GLN A 103 -7.09 1.12 2.54
N ILE A 104 -6.67 1.92 1.56
CA ILE A 104 -5.29 1.94 1.07
C ILE A 104 -4.33 2.42 2.17
N VAL A 105 -4.66 3.49 2.89
CA VAL A 105 -3.87 3.97 4.04
C VAL A 105 -3.70 2.88 5.09
N SER A 106 -4.79 2.22 5.49
CA SER A 106 -4.73 1.13 6.47
C SER A 106 -3.84 -0.01 5.99
N LYS A 107 -3.94 -0.41 4.72
CA LYS A 107 -3.12 -1.48 4.15
C LYS A 107 -1.63 -1.14 4.14
N TRP A 108 -1.28 0.10 3.80
CA TRP A 108 0.10 0.59 3.89
C TRP A 108 0.63 0.65 5.33
N LEU A 109 -0.21 1.03 6.29
CA LEU A 109 0.13 0.99 7.72
C LEU A 109 0.37 -0.42 8.21
N ASP A 110 -0.47 -1.39 7.81
CA ASP A 110 -0.27 -2.81 8.15
C ASP A 110 1.03 -3.36 7.54
N TYR A 111 1.37 -2.97 6.31
CA TYR A 111 2.64 -3.34 5.68
C TYR A 111 3.84 -2.77 6.47
N ALA A 112 3.79 -1.50 6.86
CA ALA A 112 4.83 -0.87 7.67
C ALA A 112 5.00 -1.54 9.04
N LYS A 113 3.90 -1.88 9.72
CA LYS A 113 3.94 -2.60 11.00
C LYS A 113 4.58 -3.98 10.86
N GLN A 114 4.28 -4.71 9.78
CA GLN A 114 4.91 -6.00 9.49
C GLN A 114 6.39 -5.86 9.19
N TYR A 115 6.76 -4.87 8.39
CA TYR A 115 8.14 -4.59 8.05
C TYR A 115 8.96 -4.32 9.33
N MET A 116 8.47 -3.43 10.20
CA MET A 116 9.10 -3.14 11.51
C MET A 116 9.19 -4.40 12.39
N SER A 117 8.09 -5.13 12.55
CA SER A 117 8.08 -6.36 13.37
C SER A 117 9.04 -7.43 12.85
N THR A 118 9.28 -7.47 11.53
CA THR A 118 10.21 -8.42 10.89
C THR A 118 11.66 -7.98 11.09
N GLN A 119 11.94 -6.68 10.96
CA GLN A 119 13.25 -6.10 11.24
C GLN A 119 13.65 -6.26 12.71
N GLU A 120 12.72 -6.00 13.64
CA GLU A 120 12.96 -6.23 15.08
C GLU A 120 13.28 -7.71 15.35
N ARG A 121 12.53 -8.66 14.78
CA ARG A 121 12.82 -10.09 14.91
C ARG A 121 14.18 -10.51 14.36
N MET A 122 14.64 -9.90 13.26
CA MET A 122 15.99 -10.14 12.73
C MET A 122 17.07 -9.57 13.66
N HIS A 123 16.84 -8.40 14.26
CA HIS A 123 17.79 -7.77 15.18
C HIS A 123 18.00 -8.57 16.49
N TRP A 124 17.04 -9.39 16.92
CA TRP A 124 17.17 -10.28 18.09
C TRP A 124 17.66 -11.71 17.75
N ALA A 125 17.78 -12.08 16.48
CA ALA A 125 18.25 -13.41 16.07
C ALA A 125 19.78 -13.49 15.89
N ASP A 126 20.45 -12.34 15.87
CA ASP A 126 21.91 -12.18 15.70
C ASP A 126 22.62 -11.72 17.01
N ALA A 127 21.90 -11.69 18.13
CA ALA A 127 22.40 -11.29 19.46
C ALA A 127 22.32 -12.45 20.46
#